data_AF-A0A0X3UUD5-F1
#
_entry.id   AF-A0A0X3UUD5-F1
#
_cell.length_a   1.000
_cell.length_b   1.000
_cell.length_c   1.000
_cell.angle_alpha   90.00
_cell.angle_beta   90.00
_cell.angle_gamma   90.00
#
_symmetry.space_group_name_H-M   'P 1'
#
loop_
_entity.id
_entity.type
_entity.pdbx_description
1 polymer ?
#
loop_
_entity_poly.entity_id
_entity_poly.type
_entity_poly.pdbx_seq_one_letter_code
_entity_poly.pdbx_strand_id
1 'polypeptide(L)'
;MNVGRLLALSTLTAVLLTGCGIRSTEVPTDFGPAPSRVHCSLSEPDASTRAERGLPVQVFLLCGSQLVAVDRTVRVPDGTADSERRVLVAQGLLDELEATPSADEKEAGYTTDVRGAMSVNSPRADDPDEALRLSVPPNDLTSYALAQIVCTFSDSTAAEGDGSVILGGPDDQPLRRYECTDEVRTRPGSNEPPSTEVTE
;
A
#
# COMPACT_ATOMS: atom_id res chain seq x y z
N MET A 1 73.47 -55.33 58.86
CA MET A 1 72.55 -55.76 59.93
C MET A 1 71.55 -54.64 60.18
N ASN A 2 70.26 -55.02 60.19
CA ASN A 2 69.07 -54.24 60.60
C ASN A 2 68.62 -53.09 59.68
N VAL A 3 67.34 -52.85 59.39
CA VAL A 3 66.01 -53.46 59.60
C VAL A 3 65.15 -52.66 58.59
N GLY A 4 64.42 -53.26 57.65
CA GLY A 4 63.03 -53.67 57.86
C GLY A 4 62.04 -52.62 57.35
N ARG A 5 61.40 -52.94 56.22
CA ARG A 5 60.04 -52.59 55.76
C ARG A 5 59.23 -51.62 56.63
N LEU A 6 58.59 -50.63 55.98
CA LEU A 6 57.11 -50.54 55.90
C LEU A 6 56.64 -49.23 55.23
N LEU A 7 55.44 -49.31 54.63
CA LEU A 7 54.54 -48.24 54.15
C LEU A 7 54.85 -47.66 52.75
N ALA A 8 53.91 -47.51 51.83
CA ALA A 8 52.52 -47.96 51.73
C ALA A 8 52.06 -47.71 50.28
N LEU A 9 51.08 -48.49 49.85
CA LEU A 9 50.29 -48.33 48.64
C LEU A 9 49.89 -46.86 48.39
N SER A 10 50.10 -46.39 47.17
CA SER A 10 49.24 -45.39 46.50
C SER A 10 49.36 -45.55 44.99
N THR A 11 48.84 -46.68 44.52
CA THR A 11 48.24 -46.77 43.19
C THR A 11 47.11 -45.75 43.09
N LEU A 12 47.05 -44.91 42.05
CA LEU A 12 45.86 -44.74 41.18
C LEU A 12 45.99 -43.51 40.24
N THR A 13 45.93 -43.82 38.94
CA THR A 13 45.23 -43.06 37.87
C THR A 13 45.58 -41.59 37.64
N ALA A 14 46.56 -41.36 36.77
CA ALA A 14 46.57 -40.20 35.89
C ALA A 14 45.52 -40.41 34.79
N VAL A 15 44.29 -39.92 35.00
CA VAL A 15 43.26 -39.86 33.96
C VAL A 15 43.73 -38.84 32.92
N LEU A 16 44.16 -39.34 31.77
CA LEU A 16 44.33 -38.56 30.55
C LEU A 16 42.97 -37.97 30.18
N LEU A 17 42.77 -36.67 30.42
CA LEU A 17 41.68 -35.92 29.80
C LEU A 17 41.98 -35.79 28.30
N THR A 18 41.73 -36.86 27.53
CA THR A 18 41.50 -36.73 26.09
C THR A 18 40.12 -36.15 25.91
N GLY A 19 40.00 -34.83 26.10
CA GLY A 19 38.84 -34.10 25.62
C GLY A 19 38.79 -34.28 24.11
N CYS A 20 37.76 -34.94 23.60
CA CYS A 20 37.40 -34.86 22.19
C CYS A 20 37.10 -33.38 21.92
N GLY A 21 38.12 -32.66 21.41
CA GLY A 21 38.02 -31.25 21.11
C GLY A 21 36.90 -31.03 20.11
N ILE A 22 35.81 -30.41 20.55
CA ILE A 22 34.84 -29.79 19.66
C ILE A 22 35.60 -28.65 18.98
N ARG A 23 36.06 -28.88 17.75
CA ARG A 23 36.48 -27.77 16.90
C ARG A 23 35.22 -27.00 16.56
N SER A 24 35.11 -25.76 17.03
CA SER A 24 34.17 -24.82 16.43
C SER A 24 34.48 -24.75 14.95
N THR A 25 33.63 -25.35 14.13
CA THR A 25 33.56 -25.00 12.73
C THR A 25 32.87 -23.66 12.68
N GLU A 26 33.66 -22.57 12.70
CA GLU A 26 33.18 -21.27 12.28
C GLU A 26 32.77 -21.40 10.82
N VAL A 27 31.46 -21.56 10.60
CA VAL A 27 30.88 -21.38 9.29
C VAL A 27 30.94 -19.89 9.01
N PRO A 28 31.51 -19.42 7.90
CA PRO A 28 31.44 -18.03 7.51
C PRO A 28 29.96 -17.69 7.31
N THR A 29 29.33 -17.09 8.32
CA THR A 29 27.97 -16.58 8.20
C THR A 29 28.06 -15.23 7.50
N ASP A 30 28.44 -15.27 6.23
CA ASP A 30 28.12 -14.23 5.26
C ASP A 30 26.76 -14.58 4.64
N PHE A 31 25.77 -14.81 5.51
CA PHE A 31 24.39 -14.66 5.11
C PHE A 31 24.18 -13.16 5.14
N GLY A 32 24.21 -12.51 3.97
CA GLY A 32 23.80 -11.12 3.83
C GLY A 32 22.50 -10.84 4.61
N PRO A 33 22.17 -9.55 4.84
CA PRO A 33 21.10 -9.15 5.77
C PRO A 33 19.87 -10.06 5.65
N ALA A 34 19.40 -10.60 6.78
CA ALA A 34 18.25 -11.49 6.81
C ALA A 34 17.11 -10.87 5.99
N PRO A 35 16.44 -11.62 5.09
CA PRO A 35 15.39 -11.05 4.26
C PRO A 35 14.31 -10.47 5.17
N SER A 36 14.22 -9.15 5.20
CA SER A 36 13.19 -8.45 5.94
C SER A 36 11.88 -8.70 5.21
N ARG A 37 11.01 -9.52 5.81
CA ARG A 37 9.63 -9.73 5.33
C ARG A 37 8.76 -8.52 5.69
N VAL A 38 9.23 -7.32 5.35
CA VAL A 38 8.34 -6.16 5.40
C VAL A 38 7.40 -6.34 4.22
N HIS A 39 6.18 -6.76 4.54
CA HIS A 39 5.11 -6.76 3.55
C HIS A 39 4.90 -5.30 3.12
N CYS A 40 4.88 -5.07 1.82
CA CYS A 40 4.74 -3.77 1.15
C CYS A 40 5.90 -2.79 1.38
N SER A 41 6.95 -2.99 0.60
CA SER A 41 7.73 -1.92 -0.03
C SER A 41 8.07 -2.44 -1.43
N LEU A 42 7.80 -1.71 -2.51
CA LEU A 42 8.67 -0.64 -3.01
C LEU A 42 7.85 0.52 -3.60
N SER A 43 8.29 1.76 -3.35
CA SER A 43 7.97 2.92 -4.18
C SER A 43 9.29 3.62 -4.53
N GLU A 44 9.93 3.20 -5.61
CA GLU A 44 10.64 4.12 -6.50
C GLU A 44 10.33 3.67 -7.93
N PRO A 45 9.72 4.53 -8.78
CA PRO A 45 9.62 4.24 -10.19
C PRO A 45 11.03 4.08 -10.72
N ASP A 46 11.27 2.98 -11.45
CA ASP A 46 12.54 2.70 -12.11
C ASP A 46 12.97 3.97 -12.88
N ALA A 47 14.00 4.68 -12.39
CA ALA A 47 14.42 5.99 -12.90
C ALA A 47 14.84 5.95 -14.39
N SER A 48 14.96 4.73 -14.93
CA SER A 48 15.20 4.39 -16.33
C SER A 48 13.97 4.54 -17.25
N THR A 49 12.75 4.67 -16.71
CA THR A 49 11.50 4.90 -17.48
C THR A 49 11.00 6.35 -17.46
N ARG A 50 11.80 7.30 -16.95
CA ARG A 50 11.54 8.75 -16.88
C ARG A 50 11.26 9.46 -18.23
N ALA A 51 11.16 8.72 -19.33
CA ALA A 51 10.78 9.21 -20.65
C ALA A 51 9.31 8.93 -21.04
N GLU A 52 8.47 8.41 -20.14
CA GLU A 52 7.03 8.32 -20.38
C GLU A 52 6.37 9.69 -20.18
N ARG A 53 5.78 10.23 -21.25
CA ARG A 53 4.98 11.47 -21.23
C ARG A 53 3.70 11.20 -20.43
N GLY A 54 3.62 11.66 -19.19
CA GLY A 54 2.42 11.56 -18.35
C GLY A 54 2.50 12.34 -17.05
N LEU A 55 1.36 12.50 -16.39
CA LEU A 55 1.21 13.15 -15.09
C LEU A 55 1.54 12.12 -13.99
N PRO A 56 2.60 12.33 -13.19
CA PRO A 56 2.86 11.48 -12.03
C PRO A 56 1.73 11.67 -11.00
N VAL A 57 1.21 10.56 -10.50
CA VAL A 57 0.11 10.53 -9.52
C VAL A 57 0.33 9.43 -8.50
N GLN A 58 -0.42 9.44 -7.41
CA GLN A 58 -0.44 8.36 -6.43
C GLN A 58 -1.81 7.69 -6.42
N VAL A 59 -1.82 6.36 -6.27
CA VAL A 59 -3.02 5.57 -5.98
C VAL A 59 -2.85 4.84 -4.65
N PHE A 60 -3.95 4.65 -3.92
CA PHE A 60 -3.93 3.96 -2.64
C PHE A 60 -4.33 2.50 -2.80
N LEU A 61 -3.35 1.61 -2.68
CA LEU A 61 -3.56 0.15 -2.71
C LEU A 61 -3.65 -0.42 -1.30
N LEU A 62 -4.25 -1.60 -1.18
CA LEU A 62 -4.32 -2.33 0.06
C LEU A 62 -3.00 -3.07 0.30
N CYS A 63 -2.39 -2.79 1.44
CA CYS A 63 -1.33 -3.59 2.02
C CYS A 63 -1.85 -4.22 3.33
N GLY A 64 -2.14 -5.52 3.30
CA GLY A 64 -2.81 -6.18 4.42
C GLY A 64 -4.18 -5.55 4.67
N SER A 65 -4.32 -4.80 5.76
CA SER A 65 -5.57 -4.12 6.14
C SER A 65 -5.46 -2.59 6.16
N GLN A 66 -4.47 -2.02 5.48
CA GLN A 66 -4.21 -0.58 5.44
C GLN A 66 -4.06 -0.11 3.99
N LEU A 67 -4.27 1.18 3.76
CA LEU A 67 -3.99 1.84 2.49
C LEU A 67 -2.56 2.37 2.47
N VAL A 68 -1.86 2.13 1.36
CA VAL A 68 -0.51 2.60 1.11
C VAL A 68 -0.46 3.24 -0.27
N ALA A 69 0.17 4.41 -0.37
CA ALA A 69 0.33 5.13 -1.62
C ALA A 69 1.37 4.46 -2.52
N VAL A 70 1.02 4.32 -3.80
CA VAL A 70 1.85 3.75 -4.86
C VAL A 70 1.90 4.73 -6.02
N ASP A 71 3.10 5.01 -6.51
CA ASP A 71 3.31 5.91 -7.63
C ASP A 71 2.82 5.30 -8.94
N ARG A 72 2.10 6.11 -9.71
CA ARG A 72 1.58 5.77 -11.05
C ARG A 72 1.83 6.93 -12.02
N THR A 73 1.50 6.71 -13.28
CA THR A 73 1.55 7.75 -14.31
C THR A 73 0.27 7.70 -15.13
N VAL A 74 -0.48 8.80 -15.12
CA VAL A 74 -1.72 8.94 -15.89
C VAL A 74 -1.48 9.83 -17.10
N ARG A 75 -2.05 9.47 -18.25
CA ARG A 75 -1.98 10.32 -19.45
C ARG A 75 -3.12 11.31 -19.45
N VAL A 76 -2.78 12.60 -19.53
CA VAL A 76 -3.76 13.69 -19.59
C VAL A 76 -3.46 14.52 -20.84
N PRO A 77 -4.41 14.69 -21.76
CA PRO A 77 -4.25 15.60 -22.89
C PRO A 77 -4.04 17.05 -22.43
N ASP A 78 -3.08 17.73 -23.04
CA ASP A 78 -2.85 19.17 -22.83
C ASP A 78 -4.00 20.01 -23.43
N GLY A 79 -4.26 21.19 -22.85
CA GLY A 79 -5.18 22.19 -23.44
C GLY A 79 -6.68 21.96 -23.20
N THR A 80 -7.05 20.96 -22.40
CA THR A 80 -8.43 20.75 -21.90
C THR A 80 -8.87 21.84 -20.92
N ALA A 81 -10.17 22.10 -20.80
CA ALA A 81 -10.70 22.95 -19.74
C ALA A 81 -10.48 22.29 -18.36
N ASP A 82 -10.39 23.06 -17.29
CA ASP A 82 -10.02 22.52 -15.96
C ASP A 82 -11.02 21.48 -15.43
N SER A 83 -12.32 21.68 -15.65
CA SER A 83 -13.36 20.71 -15.26
C SER A 83 -13.27 19.40 -16.06
N GLU A 84 -13.06 19.48 -17.37
CA GLU A 84 -12.86 18.30 -18.23
C GLU A 84 -11.55 17.57 -17.87
N ARG A 85 -10.48 18.31 -17.60
CA ARG A 85 -9.21 17.77 -17.14
C ARG A 85 -9.36 16.98 -15.84
N ARG A 86 -10.15 17.49 -14.88
CA ARG A 86 -10.43 16.84 -13.61
C ARG A 86 -11.05 15.46 -13.81
N VAL A 87 -12.06 15.36 -14.66
CA VAL A 87 -12.74 14.10 -14.99
C VAL A 87 -11.78 13.12 -15.66
N LEU A 88 -10.96 13.60 -16.60
CA LEU A 88 -9.95 12.76 -17.27
C LEU A 88 -8.88 12.23 -16.30
N VAL A 89 -8.41 13.05 -15.38
CA VAL A 89 -7.49 12.62 -14.32
C VAL A 89 -8.15 11.60 -13.41
N ALA A 90 -9.39 11.87 -12.96
CA ALA A 90 -10.14 10.96 -12.09
C ALA A 90 -10.40 9.61 -12.76
N GLN A 91 -10.75 9.59 -14.05
CA GLN A 91 -10.88 8.35 -14.81
C GLN A 91 -9.56 7.59 -14.87
N GLY A 92 -8.45 8.26 -15.18
CA GLY A 92 -7.14 7.61 -15.21
C GLY A 92 -6.71 7.05 -13.85
N LEU A 93 -7.00 7.75 -12.75
CA LEU A 93 -6.77 7.25 -11.39
C LEU A 93 -7.64 6.02 -11.07
N LEU A 94 -8.90 6.02 -11.51
CA LEU A 94 -9.80 4.89 -11.35
C LEU A 94 -9.31 3.68 -12.14
N ASP A 95 -8.85 3.89 -13.38
CA ASP A 95 -8.27 2.84 -14.23
C ASP A 95 -7.03 2.22 -13.56
N GLU A 96 -6.16 3.03 -12.97
CA GLU A 96 -4.98 2.56 -12.21
C GLU A 96 -5.34 1.80 -10.93
N LEU A 97 -6.46 2.14 -10.27
CA LEU A 97 -6.98 1.39 -9.11
C LEU A 97 -7.61 0.06 -9.50
N GLU A 98 -8.28 0.00 -10.64
CA GLU A 98 -8.88 -1.23 -11.18
C GLU A 98 -7.86 -2.15 -11.82
N ALA A 99 -6.74 -1.60 -12.28
CA ALA A 99 -5.64 -2.36 -12.81
C ALA A 99 -5.19 -3.42 -11.79
N THR A 100 -5.03 -4.64 -12.29
CA THR A 100 -4.48 -5.71 -11.47
C THR A 100 -3.07 -5.31 -11.04
N PRO A 101 -2.73 -5.35 -9.74
CA PRO A 101 -1.39 -4.99 -9.27
C PRO A 101 -0.30 -5.75 -10.03
N SER A 102 0.86 -5.11 -10.22
CA SER A 102 2.00 -5.66 -10.95
C SER A 102 2.51 -6.95 -10.30
N ALA A 103 3.36 -7.71 -10.99
CA ALA A 103 3.92 -8.93 -10.42
C ALA A 103 4.69 -8.66 -9.12
N ASP A 104 5.53 -7.61 -9.12
CA ASP A 104 6.32 -7.21 -7.97
C ASP A 104 5.44 -6.68 -6.83
N GLU A 105 4.39 -5.93 -7.16
CA GLU A 105 3.41 -5.44 -6.19
C GLU A 105 2.66 -6.59 -5.50
N LYS A 106 2.25 -7.61 -6.28
CA LYS A 106 1.61 -8.81 -5.72
C LYS A 106 2.56 -9.60 -4.85
N GLU A 107 3.82 -9.74 -5.23
CA GLU A 107 4.85 -10.40 -4.42
C GLU A 107 5.08 -9.62 -3.11
N ALA A 108 5.04 -8.29 -3.16
CA ALA A 108 5.10 -7.44 -1.98
C ALA A 108 3.83 -7.48 -1.11
N GLY A 109 2.71 -7.97 -1.64
CA GLY A 109 1.45 -8.16 -0.93
C GLY A 109 0.37 -7.10 -1.19
N TYR A 110 0.54 -6.26 -2.21
CA TYR A 110 -0.46 -5.27 -2.61
C TYR A 110 -1.68 -5.92 -3.29
N THR A 111 -2.85 -5.40 -2.96
CA THR A 111 -4.13 -5.79 -3.58
C THR A 111 -5.01 -4.58 -3.85
N THR A 112 -6.07 -4.77 -4.63
CA THR A 112 -7.12 -3.77 -4.86
C THR A 112 -8.49 -4.41 -4.76
N ASP A 113 -9.41 -3.71 -4.09
CA ASP A 113 -10.82 -4.07 -3.97
C ASP A 113 -11.70 -3.29 -4.97
N VAL A 114 -11.12 -2.28 -5.65
CA VAL A 114 -11.79 -1.56 -6.73
C VAL A 114 -11.87 -2.48 -7.95
N ARG A 115 -13.09 -2.88 -8.32
CA ARG A 115 -13.38 -3.79 -9.43
C ARG A 115 -14.57 -3.27 -10.23
N GLY A 116 -14.64 -3.67 -11.49
CA GLY A 116 -15.91 -3.63 -12.22
C GLY A 116 -15.97 -2.73 -13.45
N ALA A 117 -14.86 -2.27 -14.01
CA ALA A 117 -14.87 -1.39 -15.19
C ALA A 117 -15.78 -0.17 -14.96
N MET A 118 -15.57 0.50 -13.83
CA MET A 118 -16.28 1.70 -13.45
C MET A 118 -15.77 2.91 -14.26
N SER A 119 -16.65 3.88 -14.45
CA SER A 119 -16.30 5.13 -15.13
C SER A 119 -16.63 6.35 -14.27
N VAL A 120 -15.87 7.41 -14.50
CA VAL A 120 -16.09 8.74 -13.95
C VAL A 120 -16.72 9.61 -15.03
N ASN A 121 -17.87 10.19 -14.71
CA ASN A 121 -18.59 11.10 -15.58
C ASN A 121 -18.50 12.51 -15.03
N SER A 122 -18.67 13.48 -15.92
CA SER A 122 -18.78 14.89 -15.59
C SER A 122 -19.96 15.18 -14.65
N PRO A 123 -19.87 16.29 -13.90
CA PRO A 123 -21.02 16.81 -13.16
C PRO A 123 -22.21 17.06 -14.10
N ARG A 124 -23.42 16.89 -13.57
CA ARG A 124 -24.66 17.31 -14.21
C ARG A 124 -24.81 18.83 -14.13
N ALA A 125 -25.78 19.36 -14.86
CA ALA A 125 -26.01 20.81 -14.94
C ALA A 125 -26.24 21.49 -13.57
N ASP A 126 -26.82 20.78 -12.61
CA ASP A 126 -27.12 21.27 -11.27
C ASP A 126 -26.08 20.82 -10.22
N ASP A 127 -25.04 20.09 -10.64
CA ASP A 127 -23.96 19.68 -9.73
C ASP A 127 -22.89 20.78 -9.66
N PRO A 128 -22.13 20.87 -8.54
CA PRO A 128 -20.91 21.68 -8.49
C PRO A 128 -19.89 21.24 -9.56
N ASP A 129 -19.11 22.20 -10.08
CA ASP A 129 -18.11 21.97 -11.13
C ASP A 129 -17.02 20.96 -10.71
N GLU A 130 -16.78 20.81 -9.41
CA GLU A 130 -15.80 19.90 -8.84
C GLU A 130 -16.33 18.47 -8.65
N ALA A 131 -17.62 18.23 -8.83
CA ALA A 131 -18.22 16.93 -8.57
C ALA A 131 -17.83 15.87 -9.61
N LEU A 132 -17.66 14.64 -9.14
CA LEU A 132 -17.36 13.48 -9.97
C LEU A 132 -18.46 12.43 -9.81
N ARG A 133 -19.01 11.95 -10.92
CA ARG A 133 -20.07 10.92 -10.90
C ARG A 133 -19.55 9.56 -11.31
N LEU A 134 -19.54 8.63 -10.35
CA LEU A 134 -19.20 7.24 -10.60
C LEU A 134 -20.36 6.55 -11.35
N SER A 135 -20.04 5.58 -12.21
CA SER A 135 -21.04 4.73 -12.87
C SER A 135 -21.75 3.75 -11.92
N VAL A 136 -21.28 3.65 -10.68
CA VAL A 136 -21.85 2.86 -9.58
C VAL A 136 -22.12 3.80 -8.40
N PRO A 137 -23.26 3.69 -7.69
CA PRO A 137 -23.49 4.50 -6.50
C PRO A 137 -22.37 4.31 -5.45
N PRO A 138 -21.78 5.39 -4.90
CA PRO A 138 -20.72 5.27 -3.90
C PRO A 138 -21.09 4.40 -2.69
N ASN A 139 -22.37 4.42 -2.28
CA ASN A 139 -22.89 3.65 -1.15
C ASN A 139 -23.09 2.15 -1.46
N ASP A 140 -23.00 1.74 -2.72
CA ASP A 140 -23.07 0.33 -3.14
C ASP A 140 -21.67 -0.33 -3.18
N LEU A 141 -20.61 0.48 -3.07
CA LEU A 141 -19.24 -0.01 -3.00
C LEU A 141 -18.96 -0.66 -1.64
N THR A 142 -18.01 -1.58 -1.60
CA THR A 142 -17.46 -2.05 -0.33
C THR A 142 -16.74 -0.89 0.37
N SER A 143 -16.65 -0.94 1.71
CA SER A 143 -15.92 0.09 2.45
C SER A 143 -14.43 0.17 2.05
N TYR A 144 -13.83 -0.95 1.63
CA TYR A 144 -12.46 -0.95 1.08
C TYR A 144 -12.37 -0.24 -0.28
N ALA A 145 -13.25 -0.56 -1.23
CA ALA A 145 -13.24 0.07 -2.55
C ALA A 145 -13.54 1.57 -2.45
N LEU A 146 -14.53 1.95 -1.65
CA LEU A 146 -14.86 3.36 -1.40
C LEU A 146 -13.66 4.10 -0.77
N ALA A 147 -13.00 3.51 0.22
CA ALA A 147 -11.81 4.12 0.83
C ALA A 147 -10.65 4.29 -0.15
N GLN A 148 -10.37 3.29 -0.99
CA GLN A 148 -9.33 3.39 -2.02
C GLN A 148 -9.60 4.52 -3.01
N ILE A 149 -10.84 4.64 -3.50
CA ILE A 149 -11.26 5.69 -4.43
C ILE A 149 -11.15 7.06 -3.76
N VAL A 150 -11.76 7.24 -2.59
CA VAL A 150 -11.76 8.53 -1.88
C VAL A 150 -10.34 8.99 -1.59
N CYS A 151 -9.49 8.13 -1.04
CA CYS A 151 -8.12 8.49 -0.71
C CYS A 151 -7.27 8.81 -1.94
N THR A 152 -7.48 8.10 -3.05
CA THR A 152 -6.78 8.37 -4.30
C THR A 152 -7.22 9.69 -4.91
N PHE A 153 -8.53 9.96 -4.98
CA PHE A 153 -9.01 11.21 -5.59
C PHE A 153 -8.66 12.42 -4.72
N SER A 154 -8.76 12.30 -3.40
CA SER A 154 -8.44 13.35 -2.41
C SER A 154 -6.97 13.79 -2.43
N ASP A 155 -6.04 12.88 -2.77
CA ASP A 155 -4.59 13.16 -2.84
C ASP A 155 -4.13 13.61 -4.24
N SER A 156 -5.07 13.94 -5.13
CA SER A 156 -4.80 14.24 -6.53
C SER A 156 -5.37 15.58 -6.97
N THR A 157 -5.09 15.99 -8.20
CA THR A 157 -5.72 17.17 -8.80
C THR A 157 -7.21 16.97 -9.08
N ALA A 158 -7.75 15.76 -8.88
CA ALA A 158 -9.18 15.51 -8.92
C ALA A 158 -9.91 16.11 -7.70
N ALA A 159 -9.21 16.26 -6.57
CA ALA A 159 -9.74 16.78 -5.32
C ALA A 159 -10.19 18.24 -5.41
N GLU A 160 -11.01 18.61 -4.45
CA GLU A 160 -11.22 19.99 -4.09
C GLU A 160 -9.96 20.58 -3.44
N GLY A 161 -9.88 21.92 -3.39
CA GLY A 161 -8.72 22.61 -2.82
C GLY A 161 -8.46 22.34 -1.33
N ASP A 162 -9.41 21.72 -0.63
CA ASP A 162 -9.33 21.32 0.78
C ASP A 162 -8.88 19.86 0.98
N GLY A 163 -8.62 19.12 -0.11
CA GLY A 163 -8.25 17.70 -0.03
C GLY A 163 -9.43 16.75 0.21
N SER A 164 -10.66 17.21 0.00
CA SER A 164 -11.86 16.37 -0.06
C SER A 164 -12.28 16.09 -1.50
N VAL A 165 -13.23 15.17 -1.69
CA VAL A 165 -13.80 14.86 -3.02
C VAL A 165 -15.32 14.77 -2.96
N ILE A 166 -16.00 15.44 -3.89
CA ILE A 166 -17.45 15.30 -4.08
C ILE A 166 -17.72 14.14 -5.02
N LEU A 167 -18.40 13.11 -4.51
CA LEU A 167 -18.80 11.95 -5.29
C LEU A 167 -20.32 11.83 -5.36
N GLY A 168 -20.79 11.39 -6.53
CA GLY A 168 -22.16 11.00 -6.79
C GLY A 168 -22.25 9.69 -7.55
N GLY A 169 -23.43 9.08 -7.52
CA GLY A 169 -23.77 7.92 -8.34
C GLY A 169 -24.37 8.29 -9.70
N PRO A 170 -24.76 7.28 -10.49
CA PRO A 170 -25.50 7.46 -11.75
C PRO A 170 -26.97 7.85 -11.53
N ASP A 171 -27.49 7.69 -10.30
CA ASP A 171 -28.86 8.01 -9.91
C ASP A 171 -28.98 9.46 -9.40
N ASP A 172 -30.17 9.79 -8.87
CA ASP A 172 -30.49 11.12 -8.34
C ASP A 172 -30.23 11.22 -6.83
N GLN A 173 -29.43 10.31 -6.26
CA GLN A 173 -29.03 10.46 -4.86
C GLN A 173 -28.17 11.73 -4.67
N PRO A 174 -28.30 12.40 -3.50
CA PRO A 174 -27.51 13.59 -3.22
C PRO A 174 -26.01 13.34 -3.33
N LEU A 175 -25.30 14.33 -3.86
CA LEU A 175 -23.83 14.33 -3.84
C LEU A 175 -23.34 14.38 -2.41
N ARG A 176 -22.23 13.69 -2.13
CA ARG A 176 -21.58 13.73 -0.83
C ARG A 176 -20.12 14.11 -0.98
N ARG A 177 -19.66 14.97 -0.08
CA ARG A 177 -18.25 15.30 0.10
C ARG A 177 -17.63 14.26 1.03
N TYR A 178 -16.59 13.59 0.57
CA TYR A 178 -15.86 12.57 1.31
C TYR A 178 -14.47 13.07 1.68
N GLU A 179 -13.98 12.67 2.85
CA GLU A 179 -12.62 12.96 3.30
C GLU A 179 -11.82 11.67 3.47
N CYS A 180 -10.54 11.71 3.09
CA CYS A 180 -9.60 10.64 3.40
C CYS A 180 -8.82 10.95 4.68
N THR A 181 -9.33 10.50 5.83
CA THR A 181 -8.63 10.67 7.11
C THR A 181 -7.56 9.61 7.34
N ASP A 182 -6.69 9.83 8.32
CA ASP A 182 -5.68 8.84 8.72
C ASP A 182 -6.32 7.54 9.23
N GLU A 183 -7.49 7.60 9.87
CA GLU A 183 -8.24 6.42 10.31
C GLU A 183 -8.74 5.59 9.14
N VAL A 184 -9.22 6.25 8.07
CA VAL A 184 -9.62 5.60 6.82
C VAL A 184 -8.41 4.92 6.18
N ARG A 185 -7.27 5.61 6.10
CA ARG A 185 -6.01 5.02 5.57
C ARG A 185 -5.54 3.83 6.40
N THR A 186 -5.66 3.91 7.72
CA THR A 186 -5.14 2.88 8.63
C THR A 186 -6.07 1.66 8.73
N ARG A 187 -7.39 1.83 8.60
CA ARG A 187 -8.40 0.78 8.84
C ARG A 187 -9.63 0.91 7.91
N PRO A 188 -9.44 0.89 6.57
CA PRO A 188 -10.49 1.17 5.57
C PRO A 188 -11.70 0.22 5.64
N GLY A 189 -11.49 -1.04 6.07
CA GLY A 189 -12.58 -2.02 6.19
C GLY A 189 -13.51 -1.81 7.38
N SER A 190 -13.18 -0.90 8.30
CA SER A 190 -13.99 -0.62 9.51
C SER A 190 -14.20 0.86 9.79
N ASN A 191 -13.51 1.74 9.05
CA ASN A 191 -13.65 3.19 9.11
C ASN A 191 -13.90 3.66 7.69
N GLU A 192 -15.17 3.70 7.34
CA GLU A 192 -15.62 4.21 6.05
C GLU A 192 -15.31 5.71 5.94
N PRO A 193 -15.02 6.24 4.74
CA PRO A 193 -14.72 7.66 4.60
C PRO A 193 -15.86 8.54 5.11
N PRO A 194 -15.62 9.43 6.09
CA PRO A 194 -16.65 10.32 6.59
C PRO A 194 -17.12 11.21 5.45
N SER A 195 -18.42 11.50 5.44
CA SER A 195 -18.99 12.31 4.39
C SER A 195 -20.21 13.12 4.82
N THR A 196 -20.34 14.29 4.20
CA THR A 196 -21.45 15.22 4.38
C THR A 196 -22.17 15.41 3.05
N GLU A 197 -23.49 15.51 3.11
CA GLU A 197 -24.29 15.88 1.93
C GLU A 197 -23.90 17.28 1.45
N VAL A 198 -23.73 17.45 0.14
CA VAL A 198 -23.50 18.76 -0.46
C VAL A 198 -24.84 19.46 -0.58
N THR A 199 -24.96 20.58 0.11
CA THR A 199 -26.13 21.47 0.03
C THR A 199 -25.73 22.71 -0.76
N GLU A 200 -26.63 23.19 -1.63
CA GLU A 200 -26.43 24.38 -2.47
C GLU A 200 -26.03 25.65 -1.70
#